data_AF-A0A1W9L085-F1
#
_entry.id   AF-A0A1W9L085-F1
#
_cell.length_a   1.000
_cell.length_b   1.000
_cell.length_c   1.000
_cell.angle_alpha   90.00
_cell.angle_beta   90.00
_cell.angle_gamma   90.00
#
_symmetry.space_group_name_H-M   'P 1'
#
loop_
_entity.id
_entity.type
_entity.pdbx_description
1 polymer ?
#
loop_
_entity_poly.entity_id
_entity_poly.type
_entity_poly.pdbx_seq_one_letter_code
_entity_poly.pdbx_strand_id
1 'polypeptide(L)'
;MINNLRFSNIRLFVFGTLRTGGELDYYMEGSSLLGLYYTRGQLMESANGSAYVDFSVEHAKTVGELHHINFYCLQRINYLEITWSEFPKGYELTLVPVWVCDGSTTPTFNEEQKSIALCYKRRENTKVCSGDWAKRRDIMSEIGRLLKDETEKAIYYNDVIIHLVNYLAD
;
A
#
# COMPACT_ATOMS: atom_id res chain seq x y z
N MET A 1 2.22 17.56 22.63
CA MET A 1 2.18 17.56 21.16
C MET A 1 2.21 16.11 20.71
N ILE A 2 1.19 15.67 19.98
CA ILE A 2 1.12 14.29 19.47
C ILE A 2 2.05 14.17 18.27
N ASN A 3 2.80 13.07 18.19
CA ASN A 3 3.66 12.77 17.05
C ASN A 3 3.08 11.58 16.27
N ASN A 4 2.20 11.90 15.31
CA ASN A 4 1.50 10.90 14.52
C ASN A 4 2.42 10.08 13.58
N LEU A 5 3.66 10.51 13.35
CA LEU A 5 4.64 9.78 12.52
C LEU A 5 5.06 8.44 13.14
N ARG A 6 4.95 8.30 14.47
CA ARG A 6 5.38 7.10 15.20
C ARG A 6 4.26 6.08 15.40
N PHE A 7 3.01 6.47 15.22
CA PHE A 7 1.87 5.58 15.42
C PHE A 7 1.69 4.65 14.22
N SER A 8 1.24 3.42 14.48
CA SER A 8 0.90 2.47 13.41
C SER A 8 -0.46 2.80 12.81
N ASN A 9 -0.53 3.95 12.13
CA ASN A 9 -1.73 4.56 11.58
C ASN A 9 -1.80 4.48 10.05
N ILE A 10 -0.97 3.66 9.42
CA ILE A 10 -1.00 3.42 7.99
C ILE A 10 -1.37 1.96 7.76
N ARG A 11 -2.39 1.72 6.95
CA ARG A 11 -2.79 0.37 6.54
C ARG A 11 -2.14 0.03 5.20
N LEU A 12 -1.24 -0.95 5.21
CA LEU A 12 -0.49 -1.42 4.04
C LEU A 12 -0.83 -2.88 3.73
N PHE A 13 -1.21 -3.16 2.49
CA PHE A 13 -1.37 -4.50 1.94
C PHE A 13 -0.10 -4.92 1.19
N VAL A 14 0.46 -6.08 1.53
CA VAL A 14 1.67 -6.64 0.93
C VAL A 14 1.41 -8.05 0.42
N PHE A 15 1.88 -8.38 -0.79
CA PHE A 15 1.56 -9.67 -1.45
C PHE A 15 2.78 -10.40 -2.02
N GLY A 16 3.97 -9.80 -1.94
CA GLY A 16 5.22 -10.33 -2.48
C GLY A 16 6.30 -10.51 -1.42
N THR A 17 7.52 -10.06 -1.74
CA THR A 17 8.72 -10.24 -0.90
C THR A 17 8.68 -9.54 0.47
N LEU A 18 7.76 -8.61 0.68
CA LEU A 18 7.50 -7.94 1.97
C LEU A 18 6.63 -8.76 2.93
N ARG A 19 6.07 -9.90 2.50
CA ARG A 19 5.28 -10.76 3.38
C ARG A 19 6.15 -11.37 4.48
N THR A 20 5.54 -11.80 5.58
CA THR A 20 6.25 -12.49 6.67
C THR A 20 7.04 -13.70 6.14
N GLY A 21 8.34 -13.76 6.45
CA GLY A 21 9.27 -14.77 5.95
C GLY A 21 9.76 -14.57 4.51
N GLY A 22 9.31 -13.52 3.83
CA GLY A 22 9.82 -13.11 2.52
C GLY A 22 11.18 -12.42 2.60
N GLU A 23 11.85 -12.27 1.46
CA GLU A 23 13.21 -11.73 1.38
C GLU A 23 13.36 -10.30 1.91
N LEU A 24 12.29 -9.49 1.85
CA LEU A 24 12.27 -8.10 2.29
C LEU A 24 11.47 -7.90 3.60
N ASP A 25 11.06 -8.98 4.28
CA ASP A 25 10.30 -8.93 5.53
C ASP A 25 10.99 -8.09 6.63
N TYR A 26 12.32 -8.10 6.66
CA TYR A 26 13.10 -7.26 7.58
C TYR A 26 12.71 -5.77 7.52
N TYR A 27 12.31 -5.27 6.35
CA TYR A 27 11.91 -3.87 6.20
C TYR A 27 10.54 -3.55 6.79
N MET A 28 9.72 -4.57 7.05
CA MET A 28 8.46 -4.48 7.78
C MET A 28 8.65 -4.44 9.30
N GLU A 29 9.89 -4.47 9.82
CA GLU A 29 10.14 -4.40 11.27
C GLU A 29 9.39 -3.23 11.93
N GLY A 30 8.59 -3.55 12.95
CA GLY A 30 7.69 -2.61 13.64
C GLY A 30 6.26 -2.58 13.10
N SER A 31 5.94 -3.34 12.05
CA SER A 31 4.57 -3.55 11.58
C SER A 31 3.76 -4.46 12.50
N SER A 32 2.45 -4.30 12.50
CA SER A 32 1.50 -5.24 13.14
C SER A 32 0.65 -5.93 12.08
N LEU A 33 0.85 -7.25 11.93
CA LEU A 33 0.06 -8.09 11.03
C LEU A 33 -1.39 -8.21 11.55
N LEU A 34 -2.35 -7.93 10.68
CA LEU A 34 -3.79 -8.10 10.96
C LEU A 34 -4.33 -9.44 10.47
N GLY A 35 -3.66 -10.05 9.49
CA GLY A 35 -4.05 -11.35 8.92
C GLY A 35 -3.93 -11.38 7.41
N LEU A 36 -4.44 -12.46 6.83
CA LEU A 36 -4.49 -12.66 5.39
C LEU A 36 -5.70 -11.95 4.78
N TYR A 37 -5.43 -11.20 3.72
CA TYR A 37 -6.42 -10.48 2.93
C TYR A 37 -6.20 -10.82 1.47
N TYR A 38 -7.16 -10.47 0.61
CA TYR A 38 -6.95 -10.48 -0.83
C TYR A 38 -7.38 -9.16 -1.45
N THR A 39 -6.78 -8.83 -2.59
CA THR A 39 -7.21 -7.76 -3.49
C THR A 39 -7.60 -8.34 -4.85
N ARG A 40 -8.32 -7.57 -5.66
CA ARG A 40 -8.64 -7.94 -7.05
C ARG A 40 -7.39 -7.85 -7.91
N GLY A 41 -7.22 -8.81 -8.81
CA GLY A 41 -6.11 -8.85 -9.76
C GLY A 41 -5.31 -10.13 -9.69
N GLN A 42 -4.62 -10.44 -10.79
CA GLN A 42 -3.81 -11.64 -10.95
C GLN A 42 -2.40 -11.37 -10.42
N LEU A 43 -1.92 -12.24 -9.53
CA LEU A 43 -0.53 -12.21 -9.10
C LEU A 43 0.36 -12.69 -10.24
N MET A 44 1.39 -11.93 -10.53
CA MET A 44 2.34 -12.16 -11.60
C MET A 44 3.77 -12.13 -11.05
N GLU A 45 4.65 -12.93 -11.64
CA GLU A 45 6.09 -12.87 -11.41
C GLU A 45 6.75 -12.10 -12.56
N SER A 46 7.56 -11.11 -12.24
CA SER A 46 8.36 -10.39 -13.23
C SER A 46 9.56 -11.24 -13.64
N ALA A 47 10.09 -11.00 -14.85
CA ALA A 47 11.28 -11.68 -15.34
C ALA A 47 12.51 -11.54 -14.43
N ASN A 48 12.51 -10.55 -13.54
CA ASN A 48 13.59 -10.27 -12.59
C ASN A 48 13.28 -10.78 -11.17
N GLY A 49 12.25 -11.63 -10.99
CA GLY A 49 11.89 -12.27 -9.72
C GLY A 49 11.10 -11.39 -8.74
N SER A 50 10.60 -10.23 -9.17
CA SER A 50 9.71 -9.40 -8.34
C SER A 50 8.24 -9.76 -8.60
N ALA A 51 7.42 -9.80 -7.54
CA ALA A 51 5.98 -10.02 -7.68
C ALA A 51 5.23 -8.72 -7.98
N TYR A 52 4.25 -8.74 -8.88
CA TYR A 52 3.33 -7.62 -9.13
C TYR A 52 1.90 -8.12 -9.33
N VAL A 53 0.92 -7.23 -9.19
CA VAL A 53 -0.49 -7.55 -9.47
C VAL A 53 -0.88 -6.92 -10.80
N ASP A 54 -1.40 -7.75 -11.70
CA ASP A 54 -2.12 -7.30 -12.89
C ASP A 54 -3.59 -7.04 -12.51
N PHE A 55 -3.93 -5.77 -12.37
CA PHE A 55 -5.27 -5.33 -11.99
C PHE A 55 -6.28 -5.37 -13.15
N SER A 56 -5.85 -5.66 -14.39
CA SER A 56 -6.77 -5.82 -15.53
C SER A 56 -7.57 -7.13 -15.48
N VAL A 57 -7.12 -8.11 -14.70
CA VAL A 57 -7.78 -9.41 -14.53
C VAL A 57 -8.78 -9.35 -13.37
N GLU A 58 -9.97 -8.82 -13.64
CA GLU A 58 -10.97 -8.47 -12.60
C GLU A 58 -11.52 -9.66 -11.78
N HIS A 59 -11.48 -10.87 -12.34
CA HIS A 59 -11.98 -12.08 -11.68
C HIS A 59 -10.91 -12.82 -10.87
N ALA A 60 -9.65 -12.42 -10.98
CA ALA A 60 -8.56 -13.00 -10.20
C ALA A 60 -8.48 -12.36 -8.81
N LYS A 61 -7.91 -13.12 -7.88
CA LYS A 61 -7.59 -12.63 -6.53
C LYS A 61 -6.09 -12.81 -6.27
N THR A 62 -5.49 -11.79 -5.68
CA THR A 62 -4.15 -11.88 -5.12
C THR A 62 -4.24 -11.89 -3.61
N VAL A 63 -3.76 -12.96 -2.99
CA VAL A 63 -3.67 -13.10 -1.54
C VAL A 63 -2.40 -12.43 -1.03
N GLY A 64 -2.54 -11.70 0.07
CA GLY A 64 -1.45 -11.03 0.75
C GLY A 64 -1.76 -10.85 2.23
N GLU A 65 -0.99 -9.99 2.88
CA GLU A 65 -1.07 -9.68 4.29
C GLU A 65 -1.43 -8.21 4.46
N LEU A 66 -2.31 -7.94 5.41
CA LEU A 66 -2.65 -6.58 5.79
C LEU A 66 -1.90 -6.22 7.08
N HIS A 67 -1.21 -5.10 7.05
CA HIS A 67 -0.39 -4.62 8.17
C HIS A 67 -0.81 -3.22 8.58
N HIS A 68 -0.71 -2.94 9.88
CA HIS A 68 -0.62 -1.57 10.39
C HIS A 68 0.85 -1.20 10.57
N ILE A 69 1.28 -0.13 9.94
CA ILE A 69 2.65 0.39 9.98
C ILE A 69 2.65 1.87 10.35
N ASN A 70 3.81 2.36 10.79
CA ASN A 70 4.03 3.80 10.98
C ASN A 70 4.72 4.42 9.75
N PHE A 71 4.84 5.75 9.76
CA PHE A 71 5.41 6.48 8.63
C PHE A 71 6.88 6.11 8.37
N TYR A 72 7.67 5.86 9.41
CA TYR A 72 9.09 5.50 9.26
C TYR A 72 9.27 4.12 8.61
N CYS A 73 8.40 3.16 8.92
CA CYS A 73 8.36 1.86 8.24
C CYS A 73 8.04 2.05 6.75
N LEU A 74 7.03 2.86 6.43
CA LEU A 74 6.70 3.19 5.03
C LEU A 74 7.88 3.89 4.31
N GLN A 75 8.56 4.84 4.98
CA GLN A 75 9.76 5.48 4.45
C GLN A 75 10.86 4.47 4.16
N ARG A 76 11.12 3.55 5.10
CA ARG A 76 12.14 2.52 4.95
C ARG A 76 11.91 1.70 3.68
N ILE A 77 10.66 1.28 3.43
CA ILE A 77 10.27 0.53 2.23
C ILE A 77 10.36 1.41 0.97
N ASN A 78 9.96 2.67 1.05
CA ASN A 78 9.97 3.57 -0.11
C ASN A 78 11.39 3.98 -0.54
N TYR A 79 12.35 4.00 0.39
CA TYR A 79 13.74 4.38 0.17
C TYR A 79 14.70 3.18 0.24
N LEU A 80 14.23 1.96 -0.03
CA LEU A 80 15.13 0.81 -0.14
C LEU A 80 16.18 1.09 -1.23
N GLU A 81 17.42 1.29 -0.79
CA GLU A 81 18.57 1.54 -1.67
C GLU A 81 19.07 0.24 -2.34
N ILE A 82 18.64 -0.91 -1.83
CA ILE A 82 18.92 -2.21 -2.45
C ILE A 82 18.07 -2.35 -3.72
N THR A 83 18.71 -2.22 -4.87
CA THR A 83 18.18 -2.55 -6.19
C THR A 83 18.05 -4.06 -6.36
N TRP A 84 17.15 -4.70 -5.62
CA TRP A 84 16.68 -6.01 -6.05
C TRP A 84 15.71 -5.80 -7.20
N SER A 85 16.23 -6.05 -8.41
CA SER A 85 15.53 -6.23 -9.68
C SER A 85 14.58 -5.13 -10.16
N GLU A 86 13.60 -4.70 -9.36
CA GLU A 86 12.57 -3.73 -9.72
C GLU A 86 11.92 -3.03 -8.52
N PHE A 87 11.81 -3.67 -7.36
CA PHE A 87 11.18 -3.09 -6.17
C PHE A 87 12.18 -2.31 -5.31
N PRO A 88 11.84 -1.11 -4.79
CA PRO A 88 10.59 -0.35 -4.95
C PRO A 88 10.58 0.62 -6.15
N LYS A 89 11.71 0.79 -6.85
CA LYS A 89 11.89 1.85 -7.88
C LYS A 89 10.87 1.77 -9.03
N GLY A 90 10.51 0.56 -9.45
CA GLY A 90 9.50 0.26 -10.45
C GLY A 90 8.08 0.21 -9.91
N TYR A 91 7.84 0.62 -8.66
CA TYR A 91 6.55 0.59 -7.99
C TYR A 91 6.14 1.98 -7.51
N GLU A 92 4.84 2.19 -7.38
CA GLU A 92 4.22 3.36 -6.80
C GLU A 92 3.22 2.94 -5.72
N LEU A 93 3.06 3.79 -4.71
CA LEU A 93 1.98 3.62 -3.75
C LEU A 93 0.66 3.96 -4.44
N THR A 94 -0.36 3.15 -4.19
CA THR A 94 -1.74 3.40 -4.59
C THR A 94 -2.69 2.87 -3.53
N LEU A 95 -3.95 3.31 -3.57
CA LEU A 95 -5.02 2.70 -2.81
C LEU A 95 -5.59 1.50 -3.58
N VAL A 96 -5.82 0.40 -2.88
CA VAL A 96 -6.51 -0.79 -3.41
C VAL A 96 -7.60 -1.25 -2.46
N PRO A 97 -8.70 -1.82 -2.98
CA PRO A 97 -9.67 -2.50 -2.13
C PRO A 97 -9.11 -3.85 -1.68
N VAL A 98 -9.41 -4.21 -0.43
CA VAL A 98 -9.00 -5.46 0.20
C VAL A 98 -10.17 -6.08 0.97
N TRP A 99 -10.17 -7.41 1.02
CA TRP A 99 -11.17 -8.23 1.71
C TRP A 99 -10.47 -9.28 2.58
N VAL A 100 -11.09 -9.64 3.69
CA VAL A 100 -10.56 -10.69 4.57
C VAL A 100 -10.51 -12.01 3.80
N CYS A 101 -9.38 -12.71 3.87
CA CYS A 101 -9.26 -14.05 3.29
C CYS A 101 -9.88 -15.07 4.25
N ASP A 102 -11.06 -15.58 3.90
CA ASP A 102 -11.81 -16.58 4.66
C ASP A 102 -11.47 -18.03 4.29
N GLY A 103 -10.48 -18.23 3.40
CA GLY A 103 -10.09 -19.55 2.89
C GLY A 103 -11.03 -20.11 1.82
N SER A 104 -12.04 -19.36 1.37
CA SER A 104 -12.91 -19.78 0.27
C SER A 104 -12.13 -19.88 -1.05
N THR A 105 -12.49 -20.85 -1.89
CA THR A 105 -11.91 -21.00 -3.24
C THR A 105 -12.40 -19.90 -4.18
N THR A 106 -13.70 -19.57 -4.12
CA THR A 106 -14.32 -18.47 -4.88
C THR A 106 -14.28 -17.15 -4.11
N PRO A 107 -13.56 -16.12 -4.59
CA PRO A 107 -13.58 -14.81 -3.95
C PRO A 107 -14.97 -14.19 -4.01
N THR A 108 -15.44 -13.65 -2.89
CA THR A 108 -16.68 -12.87 -2.84
C THR A 108 -16.31 -11.41 -2.64
N PHE A 109 -16.25 -10.64 -3.74
CA PHE A 109 -15.94 -9.21 -3.68
C PHE A 109 -17.16 -8.38 -3.28
N ASN A 110 -17.69 -8.62 -2.08
CA ASN A 110 -18.82 -7.86 -1.56
C ASN A 110 -18.40 -6.45 -1.13
N GLU A 111 -19.32 -5.50 -1.21
CA GLU A 111 -19.03 -4.12 -0.84
C GLU A 111 -19.02 -3.91 0.68
N GLU A 112 -19.76 -4.72 1.43
CA GLU A 112 -19.92 -4.59 2.89
C GLU A 112 -18.65 -4.96 3.67
N GLN A 113 -17.85 -5.91 3.18
CA GLN A 113 -16.59 -6.31 3.82
C GLN A 113 -15.38 -5.65 3.16
N LYS A 114 -15.60 -4.77 2.18
CA LYS A 114 -14.55 -4.05 1.47
C LYS A 114 -13.88 -3.05 2.41
N SER A 115 -12.58 -3.18 2.57
CA SER A 115 -11.70 -2.17 3.18
C SER A 115 -10.77 -1.59 2.12
N ILE A 116 -10.15 -0.44 2.39
CA ILE A 116 -9.13 0.16 1.52
C ILE A 116 -7.78 0.15 2.25
N ALA A 117 -6.71 -0.14 1.53
CA ALA A 117 -5.34 -0.11 2.02
C ALA A 117 -4.39 0.51 0.99
N LEU A 118 -3.25 1.01 1.45
CA LEU A 118 -2.13 1.29 0.56
C LEU A 118 -1.53 -0.01 0.04
N CYS A 119 -0.97 0.04 -1.16
CA CYS A 119 -0.34 -1.09 -1.81
C CYS A 119 0.74 -0.55 -2.76
N TYR A 120 1.85 -1.26 -2.87
CA TYR A 120 2.82 -0.99 -3.92
C TYR A 120 2.37 -1.66 -5.22
N LYS A 121 1.89 -0.87 -6.18
CA LYS A 121 1.56 -1.29 -7.54
C LYS A 121 2.76 -1.05 -8.44
N ARG A 122 3.01 -1.95 -9.41
CA ARG A 122 4.03 -1.71 -10.44
C ARG A 122 3.67 -0.47 -11.25
N ARG A 123 4.62 0.45 -11.42
CA ARG A 123 4.44 1.67 -12.22
C ARG A 123 4.14 1.27 -13.65
N GLU A 124 3.05 1.80 -14.15
CA GLU A 124 2.74 1.87 -15.57
C GLU A 124 2.96 3.31 -16.02
N ASN A 125 2.96 3.57 -17.33
CA ASN A 125 3.02 4.94 -17.84
C ASN A 125 1.76 5.70 -17.37
N THR A 126 1.87 6.48 -16.30
CA THR A 126 0.75 7.25 -15.75
C THR A 126 0.66 8.62 -16.42
N LYS A 127 -0.55 9.00 -16.81
CA LYS A 127 -0.83 10.31 -17.40
C LYS A 127 -0.91 11.35 -16.29
N VAL A 128 -0.08 12.39 -16.36
CA VAL A 128 -0.23 13.58 -15.51
C VAL A 128 -1.38 14.41 -16.10
N CYS A 129 -2.61 14.21 -15.60
CA CYS A 129 -3.83 14.82 -16.16
C CYS A 129 -3.78 16.35 -16.21
N SER A 130 -3.08 16.99 -15.27
CA SER A 130 -2.87 18.44 -15.24
C SER A 130 -1.93 18.96 -16.34
N GLY A 131 -1.14 18.08 -16.96
CA GLY A 131 -0.03 18.46 -17.84
C GLY A 131 1.17 19.09 -17.11
N ASP A 132 1.11 19.23 -15.79
CA ASP A 132 2.11 19.91 -14.97
C ASP A 132 2.77 18.93 -14.00
N TRP A 133 4.07 18.67 -14.22
CA TRP A 133 4.87 17.75 -13.41
C TRP A 133 4.95 18.13 -11.92
N ALA A 134 4.84 19.42 -11.60
CA ALA A 134 4.83 19.89 -10.22
C ALA A 134 3.51 19.55 -9.51
N LYS A 135 2.43 19.37 -10.27
CA LYS A 135 1.11 18.97 -9.76
C LYS A 135 0.89 17.46 -9.76
N ARG A 136 1.91 16.65 -10.05
CA ARG A 136 1.78 15.20 -9.93
C ARG A 136 1.46 14.85 -8.47
N ARG A 137 0.55 13.90 -8.28
CA ARG A 137 0.18 13.44 -6.95
C ARG A 137 1.31 12.58 -6.37
N ASP A 138 1.72 12.86 -5.14
CA ASP A 138 2.75 12.14 -4.41
C ASP A 138 2.19 11.71 -3.05
N ILE A 139 1.69 10.48 -3.01
CA ILE A 139 1.07 9.89 -1.82
C ILE A 139 2.04 9.88 -0.63
N MET A 140 3.31 9.60 -0.86
CA MET A 140 4.29 9.47 0.22
C MET A 140 4.50 10.80 0.93
N SER A 141 4.73 11.85 0.15
CA SER A 141 4.89 13.22 0.66
C SER A 141 3.61 13.69 1.36
N GLU A 142 2.44 13.36 0.81
CA GLU A 142 1.16 13.79 1.34
C GLU A 142 0.81 13.12 2.69
N ILE A 143 1.07 11.82 2.86
CA ILE A 143 0.95 11.15 4.16
C ILE A 143 1.89 11.81 5.17
N GLY A 144 3.14 12.05 4.78
CA GLY A 144 4.13 12.69 5.66
C GLY A 144 3.68 14.07 6.15
N ARG A 145 3.09 14.87 5.25
CA ARG A 145 2.52 16.18 5.57
C ARG A 145 1.35 16.07 6.55
N LEU A 146 0.36 15.22 6.25
CA LEU A 146 -0.80 14.99 7.13
C LEU A 146 -0.37 14.62 8.55
N LEU A 147 0.53 13.65 8.69
CA LEU A 147 0.96 13.12 9.99
C LEU A 147 1.89 14.07 10.75
N LYS A 148 2.57 15.00 10.06
CA LYS A 148 3.45 15.99 10.68
C LYS A 148 2.68 17.23 11.15
N ASP A 149 1.71 17.68 10.35
CA ASP A 149 0.99 18.93 10.58
C ASP A 149 -0.07 18.78 11.69
N GLU A 150 -0.68 17.60 11.82
CA GLU A 150 -1.63 17.30 12.89
C GLU A 150 -0.91 16.93 14.19
N THR A 151 -1.09 17.77 15.21
CA THR A 151 -0.39 17.64 16.49
C THR A 151 -1.31 17.67 17.72
N GLU A 152 -2.62 17.89 17.49
CA GLU A 152 -3.64 18.02 18.52
C GLU A 152 -4.38 16.69 18.76
N LYS A 153 -4.58 15.88 17.71
CA LYS A 153 -5.25 14.57 17.80
C LYS A 153 -4.42 13.43 17.22
N ALA A 154 -4.72 12.21 17.69
CA ALA A 154 -4.22 11.00 17.08
C ALA A 154 -4.94 10.73 15.76
N ILE A 155 -4.17 10.50 14.70
CA ILE A 155 -4.67 10.08 13.39
C ILE A 155 -4.69 8.56 13.35
N TYR A 156 -5.84 7.99 12.97
CA TYR A 156 -6.01 6.56 12.78
C TYR A 156 -5.94 6.21 11.28
N TYR A 157 -5.80 4.92 10.99
CA TYR A 157 -5.68 4.41 9.63
C TYR A 157 -6.84 4.80 8.71
N ASN A 158 -8.08 4.89 9.22
CA ASN A 158 -9.22 5.30 8.40
C ASN A 158 -9.13 6.78 8.03
N ASP A 159 -8.56 7.63 8.91
CA ASP A 159 -8.37 9.06 8.63
C ASP A 159 -7.34 9.25 7.49
N VAL A 160 -6.24 8.50 7.52
CA VAL A 160 -5.24 8.51 6.44
C VAL A 160 -5.86 8.07 5.11
N ILE A 161 -6.67 7.01 5.11
CA ILE A 161 -7.34 6.53 3.89
C ILE A 161 -8.32 7.57 3.35
N ILE A 162 -9.19 8.15 4.20
CA ILE A 162 -10.16 9.18 3.78
C ILE A 162 -9.42 10.38 3.18
N HIS A 163 -8.35 10.83 3.83
CA HIS A 163 -7.53 11.93 3.34
C HIS A 163 -6.96 11.65 1.94
N LEU A 164 -6.41 10.44 1.74
CA LEU A 164 -5.83 10.05 0.45
C LEU A 164 -6.88 9.87 -0.65
N VAL A 165 -8.07 9.36 -0.33
CA VAL A 165 -9.18 9.27 -1.30
C VAL A 165 -9.54 10.66 -1.82
N ASN A 166 -9.66 11.65 -0.93
CA ASN A 166 -9.95 13.04 -1.33
C ASN A 166 -8.79 13.63 -2.16
N TYR A 167 -7.55 13.46 -1.70
CA TYR A 167 -6.35 13.96 -2.39
C TYR A 167 -6.20 13.41 -3.81
N LEU A 168 -6.63 12.18 -4.07
CA LEU A 168 -6.52 11.52 -5.38
C LEU A 168 -7.74 11.76 -6.28
N ALA A 169 -8.86 12.21 -5.73
CA ALA A 169 -10.07 12.54 -6.50
C ALA A 169 -10.00 13.93 -7.15
N ASP A 170 -9.21 14.83 -6.56
CA ASP A 170 -8.93 16.19 -7.05
C ASP A 170 -7.82 16.23 -8.12
#